data_AF-A0A200IHI8-F1
#
_entry.id   AF-A0A200IHI8-F1
#
_cell.length_a   1.000
_cell.length_b   1.000
_cell.length_c   1.000
_cell.angle_alpha   90.00
_cell.angle_beta   90.00
_cell.angle_gamma   90.00
#
_symmetry.space_group_name_H-M   'P 1'
#
loop_
_entity.id
_entity.type
_entity.pdbx_description
1 polymer ?
#
loop_
_entity_poly.entity_id
_entity_poly.type
_entity_poly.pdbx_seq_one_letter_code
_entity_poly.pdbx_strand_id
1 'polypeptide(L)'
;MTRAYLHLFQGDLEGALHFHPLFWLVPIVFGIVLFKKNPKISKLYYSHNLWVTLTLLVLVVYGGRLWLHFPHDAPMDFDPESIFPQLLRRIGQVIH
;
A
#
# COMPACT_ATOMS: atom_id res chain seq x y z
N MET A 1 -2.31 6.52 4.68
CA MET A 1 -2.51 5.65 5.87
C MET A 1 -2.82 6.45 7.15
N THR A 2 -2.09 7.52 7.50
CA THR A 2 -2.30 8.33 8.73
C THR A 2 -3.72 8.90 8.87
N ARG A 3 -4.29 9.43 7.77
CA ARG A 3 -5.70 9.88 7.75
C ARG A 3 -6.70 8.74 7.98
N ALA A 4 -6.47 7.56 7.42
CA ALA A 4 -7.38 6.41 7.61
C ALA A 4 -7.42 5.96 9.08
N TYR A 5 -6.28 5.95 9.78
CA TYR A 5 -6.26 5.66 11.23
C TYR A 5 -6.90 6.77 12.07
N LEU A 6 -6.78 8.05 11.67
CA LEU A 6 -7.50 9.14 12.34
C LEU A 6 -9.02 8.95 12.30
N HIS A 7 -9.58 8.58 11.14
CA HIS A 7 -11.01 8.24 11.03
C HIS A 7 -11.37 7.01 11.88
N LEU A 8 -10.51 5.99 11.93
CA LEU A 8 -10.70 4.83 12.81
C LEU A 8 -10.78 5.24 14.29
N PHE A 9 -9.89 6.12 14.75
CA PHE A 9 -9.90 6.63 16.14
C PHE A 9 -11.10 7.54 16.44
N GLN A 10 -11.71 8.13 15.41
CA GLN A 10 -12.95 8.91 15.51
C GLN A 10 -14.21 8.03 15.46
N GLY A 11 -14.07 6.71 15.32
CA GLY A 11 -15.19 5.77 15.20
C GLY A 11 -15.81 5.72 13.80
N ASP A 12 -15.23 6.42 12.83
CA ASP A 12 -15.68 6.50 11.45
C ASP A 12 -14.99 5.41 10.61
N LEU A 13 -15.59 4.22 10.66
CA LEU A 13 -15.13 3.06 9.88
C LEU A 13 -15.31 3.26 8.37
N GLU A 14 -16.33 4.01 7.97
CA GLU A 14 -16.67 4.25 6.57
C GLU A 14 -15.62 5.17 5.92
N GLY A 15 -15.25 6.26 6.59
CA GLY A 15 -14.16 7.13 6.17
C GLY A 15 -12.81 6.42 6.14
N ALA A 16 -12.51 5.58 7.13
CA ALA A 16 -11.26 4.83 7.17
C ALA A 16 -11.13 3.84 5.98
N LEU A 17 -12.22 3.14 5.64
CA LEU A 17 -12.28 2.24 4.49
C LEU A 17 -12.24 3.00 3.15
N HIS A 18 -12.84 4.19 3.08
CA HIS A 18 -12.83 5.01 1.87
C HIS A 18 -11.41 5.49 1.52
N PHE A 19 -10.63 5.94 2.51
CA PHE A 19 -9.26 6.41 2.27
C PHE A 19 -8.27 5.27 1.98
N HIS A 20 -8.33 4.18 2.75
CA HIS A 20 -7.48 3.01 2.51
C HIS A 20 -8.24 1.72 2.83
N PRO A 21 -8.87 1.07 1.86
CA PRO A 21 -9.55 -0.22 2.05
C PRO A 21 -8.67 -1.34 2.64
N LEU A 22 -7.33 -1.20 2.62
CA LEU A 22 -6.39 -2.13 3.24
C LEU A 22 -5.85 -1.70 4.61
N PHE A 23 -6.38 -0.63 5.23
CA PHE A 23 -5.86 -0.11 6.50
C PHE A 23 -5.92 -1.17 7.63
N TRP A 24 -6.93 -2.04 7.60
CA TRP A 24 -7.15 -3.11 8.58
C TRP A 24 -6.19 -4.28 8.41
N LEU A 25 -5.58 -4.42 7.23
CA LEU A 25 -4.62 -5.49 6.94
C LEU A 25 -3.35 -5.34 7.78
N VAL A 26 -2.89 -4.10 7.94
CA VAL A 26 -1.67 -3.75 8.67
C VAL A 26 -1.71 -4.17 10.15
N PRO A 27 -2.72 -3.83 10.97
CA PRO A 27 -2.78 -4.27 12.36
C PRO A 27 -2.95 -5.79 12.49
N ILE A 28 -3.61 -6.46 11.53
CA ILE A 28 -3.71 -7.94 11.52
C ILE A 28 -2.35 -8.59 11.28
N VAL A 29 -1.61 -8.15 10.26
CA VAL A 29 -0.27 -8.65 9.96
C VAL A 29 0.68 -8.35 11.13
N PHE A 30 0.61 -7.15 11.69
CA PHE A 30 1.40 -6.75 12.85
C PHE A 30 1.11 -7.64 14.06
N GLY A 31 -0.16 -7.92 14.35
CA GLY A 31 -0.57 -8.85 15.40
C GLY A 31 -0.03 -10.26 15.19
N ILE A 32 -0.12 -10.80 13.97
CA ILE A 32 0.40 -12.13 13.63
C ILE A 32 1.92 -12.20 13.86
N VAL A 33 2.67 -11.15 13.48
CA VAL A 33 4.13 -11.07 13.70
C VAL A 33 4.46 -10.95 15.18
N LEU A 34 3.74 -10.12 15.94
CA LEU A 34 3.99 -9.87 17.36
C LEU A 34 3.72 -11.12 18.20
N PHE A 35 2.64 -11.85 17.89
CA PHE A 35 2.23 -13.05 18.61
C PHE A 35 2.79 -14.34 18.01
N LYS A 36 3.80 -14.28 17.14
CA LYS A 36 4.42 -15.44 16.48
C LYS A 36 4.95 -16.52 17.44
N LYS A 37 5.20 -16.17 18.71
CA LYS A 37 5.64 -17.12 19.75
C LYS A 37 4.51 -18.04 20.24
N ASN A 38 3.25 -17.69 20.01
CA ASN A 38 2.11 -18.52 20.37
C ASN A 38 1.99 -19.70 19.39
N PRO A 39 1.81 -20.95 19.87
CA PRO A 39 1.82 -22.15 19.03
C PRO A 39 0.69 -22.19 17.98
N LYS A 40 -0.44 -21.52 18.24
CA LYS A 40 -1.54 -21.38 17.27
C LYS A 40 -1.20 -20.37 16.16
N ILE A 41 -0.54 -19.27 16.50
CA ILE A 41 -0.18 -18.19 15.57
C ILE A 41 1.06 -18.58 14.76
N SER A 42 2.03 -19.30 15.35
CA SER A 42 3.23 -19.75 14.65
C SER A 42 2.88 -20.65 13.46
N LYS A 43 1.97 -21.62 13.65
CA LYS A 43 1.48 -22.49 12.56
C LYS A 43 0.87 -21.68 11.42
N LEU A 44 0.15 -20.61 11.76
CA LEU A 44 -0.49 -19.72 10.80
C LEU A 44 0.54 -18.82 10.09
N TYR A 45 1.53 -18.30 10.80
CA TYR A 45 2.63 -17.49 10.26
C TYR A 45 3.51 -18.28 9.29
N TYR A 46 3.82 -19.54 9.59
CA TYR A 46 4.61 -20.41 8.71
C TYR A 46 3.80 -20.99 7.54
N SER A 47 2.48 -20.76 7.49
CA SER A 47 1.66 -21.20 6.37
C SER A 47 1.92 -20.33 5.15
N HIS A 48 2.49 -20.92 4.10
CA HIS A 48 2.68 -20.23 2.82
C HIS A 48 1.36 -19.71 2.23
N ASN A 49 0.27 -20.45 2.40
CA ASN A 49 -1.06 -20.10 1.89
C ASN A 49 -1.57 -18.78 2.48
N LEU A 50 -1.25 -18.46 3.73
CA LEU A 50 -1.63 -17.18 4.33
C LEU A 50 -0.98 -16.03 3.58
N TRP A 51 0.34 -16.08 3.38
CA TRP A 51 1.10 -15.03 2.71
C TRP A 51 0.69 -14.86 1.25
N VAL A 52 0.45 -15.97 0.54
CA VAL A 52 -0.07 -15.95 -0.83
C VAL A 52 -1.44 -15.30 -0.89
N THR A 53 -2.36 -15.71 -0.02
CA THR A 53 -3.72 -15.13 0.03
C THR A 53 -3.67 -13.63 0.36
N LEU A 54 -2.82 -13.24 1.30
CA LEU A 54 -2.62 -11.84 1.69
C LEU A 54 -2.10 -11.00 0.53
N THR A 55 -1.09 -11.52 -0.18
CA THR A 55 -0.48 -10.86 -1.35
C THR A 55 -1.49 -10.74 -2.48
N LEU A 56 -2.25 -11.81 -2.75
CA LEU A 56 -3.30 -11.82 -3.76
C LEU A 56 -4.39 -10.79 -3.43
N LEU A 57 -4.80 -10.69 -2.16
CA LEU A 57 -5.81 -9.72 -1.73
C LEU A 57 -5.33 -8.27 -1.95
N VAL A 58 -4.07 -7.97 -1.65
CA VAL A 58 -3.45 -6.66 -1.95
C VAL A 58 -3.47 -6.39 -3.45
N LEU A 59 -3.05 -7.37 -4.27
CA LEU A 59 -3.01 -7.23 -5.73
C LEU A 59 -4.39 -7.03 -6.32
N VAL A 60 -5.42 -7.76 -5.87
CA VAL A 60 -6.79 -7.61 -6.37
C VAL A 60 -7.35 -6.24 -6.02
N VAL A 61 -7.19 -5.78 -4.77
CA VAL A 61 -7.71 -4.47 -4.35
C VAL A 61 -6.97 -3.33 -5.05
N TYR A 62 -5.65 -3.42 -5.20
CA TYR A 62 -4.87 -2.38 -5.86
C TYR A 62 -5.02 -2.41 -7.38
N GLY A 63 -5.11 -3.59 -7.99
CA GLY A 63 -5.42 -3.76 -9.41
C GLY A 63 -6.82 -3.26 -9.74
N GLY A 64 -7.82 -3.58 -8.92
CA GLY A 64 -9.17 -3.03 -9.04
C GLY A 64 -9.20 -1.52 -8.87
N ARG A 65 -8.45 -0.97 -7.90
CA ARG A 65 -8.28 0.49 -7.77
C ARG A 65 -7.65 1.09 -9.02
N LEU A 66 -6.63 0.47 -9.57
CA LEU A 66 -5.97 0.97 -10.77
C LEU A 66 -6.94 0.99 -11.94
N TRP A 67 -7.75 -0.05 -12.09
CA TRP A 67 -8.77 -0.11 -13.13
C TRP A 67 -9.91 0.93 -12.96
N LEU A 68 -10.35 1.16 -11.72
CA LEU A 68 -11.45 2.10 -11.40
C LEU A 68 -11.03 3.57 -11.37
N HIS A 69 -9.85 3.88 -10.82
CA HIS A 69 -9.37 5.27 -10.67
C HIS A 69 -8.48 5.74 -11.82
N PHE A 70 -7.85 4.83 -12.56
CA PHE A 70 -6.95 5.17 -13.65
C PHE A 70 -7.33 4.45 -14.95
N PRO A 71 -8.53 4.69 -15.51
CA PRO A 71 -8.84 4.17 -16.83
C PRO A 71 -8.02 4.90 -17.92
N HIS A 72 -7.66 6.18 -17.74
CA HIS A 72 -7.03 7.02 -18.78
C HIS A 72 -5.89 7.95 -18.30
N ASP A 73 -5.68 8.14 -17.00
CA ASP A 73 -4.56 8.95 -16.48
C ASP A 73 -3.48 8.04 -15.88
N ALA A 74 -2.21 8.29 -16.22
CA ALA A 74 -1.12 7.54 -15.62
C ALA A 74 -0.97 7.98 -14.15
N PRO A 75 -0.94 7.06 -13.16
CA PRO A 75 -0.75 7.41 -11.75
C PRO A 75 0.64 8.00 -11.44
N MET A 76 1.46 8.15 -12.46
CA MET A 76 2.83 8.61 -12.41
C MET A 76 2.97 9.73 -13.44
N ASP A 77 2.22 10.82 -13.24
CA ASP A 77 2.54 12.08 -13.89
C ASP A 77 3.97 12.42 -13.51
N PHE A 78 4.87 12.34 -14.50
CA PHE A 78 6.24 12.79 -14.37
C PHE A 78 6.17 14.30 -14.17
N ASP A 79 6.20 14.74 -12.91
CA ASP A 79 6.28 16.15 -12.58
C ASP A 79 7.57 16.72 -13.18
N PRO A 80 7.50 17.57 -14.23
CA PRO A 80 8.69 18.06 -14.90
C PRO A 80 9.53 19.00 -14.01
N GLU A 81 8.95 19.49 -12.91
CA GLU A 81 9.63 20.31 -11.90
C GLU A 81 10.30 19.45 -10.81
N SER A 82 10.17 18.12 -10.84
CA SER A 82 10.83 17.27 -9.85
C SER A 82 12.37 17.29 -10.01
N ILE A 83 13.08 17.07 -8.89
CA ILE A 83 14.55 17.16 -8.84
C ILE A 83 15.22 16.18 -9.83
N PHE A 84 14.57 15.05 -10.10
CA PHE A 84 15.07 13.98 -10.95
C PHE A 84 15.22 14.37 -12.43
N PRO A 85 14.19 14.89 -13.13
CA PRO A 85 14.32 15.41 -14.49
C PRO A 85 15.22 16.64 -14.58
N GLN A 86 15.28 17.49 -13.54
CA GLN A 86 16.21 18.63 -13.50
C GLN A 86 17.68 18.18 -13.47
N LEU A 87 18.01 17.14 -12.69
CA LEU A 87 19.35 16.58 -12.64
C LEU A 87 19.75 15.95 -13.97
N LEU A 88 18.85 15.16 -14.58
CA LEU A 88 19.06 14.53 -15.89
C LEU A 88 19.30 15.58 -17.00
N ARG A 89 18.53 16.67 -17.01
CA ARG A 89 18.77 17.78 -17.95
C ARG A 89 20.14 18.43 -17.76
N ARG A 90 20.55 18.69 -16.50
CA ARG A 90 21.88 19.27 -16.23
C ARG A 90 23.03 18.35 -16.67
N ILE A 91 22.91 17.04 -16.45
CA ILE A 91 23.93 16.07 -16.88
C ILE A 91 23.97 16.00 -18.41
N GLY A 92 22.81 15.99 -19.08
CA GLY A 92 22.73 16.00 -20.54
C GLY A 92 23.33 17.24 -21.20
N GLN A 93 23.28 18.40 -20.53
CA GLN A 93 23.90 19.65 -21.01
C GLN A 93 25.42 19.72 -20.81
N VAL A 94 25.99 18.89 -19.93
CA VAL A 94 27.45 18.83 -19.68
C VAL A 94 28.16 17.88 -20.66
N ILE A 95 27.41 16.99 -21.31
CA ILE A 95 27.93 15.97 -22.23
C ILE A 95 27.97 16.47 -23.70
N HIS A 96 27.41 17.65 -23.97
CA HIS A 96 27.39 18.29 -25.30
C HIS A 96 28.24 19.55 -25.34
#